data_AF-A0A293ML30-F1
#
_entry.id   AF-A0A293ML30-F1
#
_cell.length_a   1.000
_cell.length_b   1.000
_cell.length_c   1.000
_cell.angle_alpha   90.00
_cell.angle_beta   90.00
_cell.angle_gamma   90.00
#
_symmetry.space_group_name_H-M   'P 1'
#
loop_
_entity.id
_entity.type
_entity.pdbx_description
1 polymer ?
#
loop_
_entity_poly.entity_id
_entity_poly.type
_entity_poly.pdbx_seq_one_letter_code
_entity_poly.pdbx_strand_id
1 'polypeptide(L)'
;MAHLGGSSAGDRARRIISHLMTDEVAGAFNWTGIHGKKTLKTLECVSLMCSVTGNDAMTGAVADTEKAIRTWVRHAQERIEKKKRSQECHTCSAPE
;
A
#
# COMPACT_ATOMS: atom_id res chain seq x y z
N MET A 1 -14.04 -5.60 -16.69
CA MET A 1 -13.41 -5.00 -15.50
C MET A 1 -12.08 -5.70 -15.27
N ALA A 2 -10.97 -4.98 -15.26
CA ALA A 2 -9.66 -5.60 -15.06
C ALA A 2 -9.59 -6.17 -13.64
N HIS A 3 -9.52 -7.50 -13.52
CA HIS A 3 -9.22 -8.15 -12.25
C HIS A 3 -7.83 -7.67 -11.83
N LEU A 4 -7.75 -6.78 -10.84
CA LEU A 4 -6.56 -6.62 -10.03
C LEU A 4 -6.37 -7.97 -9.32
N GLY A 5 -5.78 -8.93 -10.04
CA GLY A 5 -5.72 -10.33 -9.68
C GLY A 5 -4.84 -10.54 -8.45
N GLY A 6 -4.74 -11.79 -8.00
CA GLY A 6 -3.95 -12.15 -6.82
C GLY A 6 -4.59 -13.35 -6.15
N SER A 7 -3.77 -14.31 -5.76
CA SER A 7 -4.24 -15.58 -5.20
C SER A 7 -4.84 -15.42 -3.81
N SER A 8 -4.49 -14.35 -3.09
CA SER A 8 -5.00 -14.02 -1.77
C SER A 8 -5.66 -12.63 -1.72
N ALA A 9 -6.56 -12.43 -0.75
CA ALA A 9 -7.15 -11.11 -0.46
C ALA A 9 -6.07 -10.06 -0.17
N GLY A 10 -4.99 -10.45 0.51
CA GLY A 10 -3.86 -9.57 0.78
C GLY A 10 -3.10 -9.12 -0.47
N ASP A 11 -2.94 -10.00 -1.47
CA ASP A 11 -2.29 -9.62 -2.74
C ASP A 11 -3.14 -8.67 -3.55
N ARG A 12 -4.46 -8.92 -3.61
CA ARG A 12 -5.42 -8.01 -4.22
C ARG A 12 -5.36 -6.65 -3.52
N ALA A 13 -5.37 -6.63 -2.19
CA ALA A 13 -5.26 -5.41 -1.40
C ALA A 13 -3.99 -4.62 -1.73
N ARG A 14 -2.82 -5.26 -1.76
CA ARG A 14 -1.55 -4.59 -2.08
C ARG A 14 -1.53 -3.98 -3.48
N ARG A 15 -2.12 -4.66 -4.46
CA ARG A 15 -2.22 -4.14 -5.84
C ARG A 15 -3.16 -2.95 -5.90
N ILE A 16 -4.35 -3.06 -5.33
CA ILE A 16 -5.34 -1.97 -5.30
C ILE A 16 -4.73 -0.72 -4.63
N ILE A 17 -4.14 -0.86 -3.44
CA ILE A 17 -3.57 0.31 -2.74
C ILE A 17 -2.39 0.93 -3.47
N SER A 18 -1.59 0.12 -4.20
CA SER A 18 -0.47 0.64 -5.00
C SER A 18 -0.91 1.47 -6.21
N HIS A 19 -2.13 1.27 -6.70
CA HIS A 19 -2.73 2.10 -7.74
C HIS A 19 -3.48 3.31 -7.17
N LEU A 20 -3.91 3.23 -5.92
CA LEU A 20 -4.72 4.27 -5.28
C LEU A 20 -3.87 5.43 -4.76
N MET A 21 -2.68 5.15 -4.21
CA MET A 21 -1.83 6.17 -3.60
C MET A 21 -0.35 5.92 -3.88
N THR A 22 0.41 7.01 -4.00
CA THR A 22 1.86 6.95 -4.15
C THR A 22 2.56 6.69 -2.82
N ASP A 23 3.85 6.35 -2.87
CA ASP A 23 4.61 6.07 -1.65
C ASP A 23 4.75 7.32 -0.76
N GLU A 24 4.83 8.50 -1.35
CA GLU A 24 4.91 9.79 -0.64
C GLU A 24 3.63 10.06 0.15
N VAL A 25 2.48 9.83 -0.48
CA VAL A 25 1.18 9.92 0.17
C VAL A 25 1.12 8.89 1.30
N ALA A 26 1.41 7.62 1.01
CA ALA A 26 1.40 6.55 2.00
C ALA A 26 2.32 6.84 3.20
N GLY A 27 3.47 7.49 2.99
CA GLY A 27 4.41 7.87 4.04
C GLY A 27 3.85 8.83 5.09
N ALA A 28 2.85 9.64 4.71
CA ALA A 28 2.16 10.60 5.56
C ALA A 28 1.03 9.98 6.41
N PHE A 29 0.64 8.73 6.14
CA PHE A 29 -0.40 8.02 6.87
C PHE A 29 0.19 6.90 7.74
N ASN A 30 -0.55 6.54 8.78
CA ASN A 30 -0.41 5.26 9.45
C ASN A 30 -1.78 4.79 9.95
N TRP A 31 -1.86 3.58 10.49
CA TRP A 31 -3.16 2.98 10.81
C TRP A 31 -4.00 3.80 11.81
N THR A 32 -3.36 4.35 12.83
CA THR A 32 -4.03 4.97 14.00
C THR A 32 -3.89 6.48 14.09
N GLY A 33 -3.08 7.11 13.25
CA GLY A 33 -2.79 8.55 13.28
C GLY A 33 -1.74 8.97 14.31
N ILE A 34 -0.89 8.07 14.82
CA ILE A 34 0.05 8.37 15.90
C ILE A 34 1.32 9.05 15.34
N HIS A 35 2.01 9.85 16.14
CA HIS A 35 3.28 10.54 15.79
C HIS A 35 3.13 11.55 14.64
N GLY A 36 2.03 12.32 14.63
CA GLY A 36 1.82 13.40 13.66
C GLY A 36 1.43 12.94 12.25
N LYS A 37 1.16 11.64 12.06
CA LYS A 37 0.68 11.08 10.78
C LYS A 37 -0.84 11.06 10.73
N LYS A 38 -1.39 11.07 9.52
CA LYS A 38 -2.85 10.99 9.32
C LYS A 38 -3.37 9.57 9.51
N THR A 39 -4.61 9.45 9.97
CA THR A 39 -5.28 8.17 10.21
C THR A 39 -5.71 7.52 8.89
N LEU A 40 -5.27 6.28 8.68
CA LEU A 40 -5.60 5.50 7.48
C LEU A 40 -6.94 4.74 7.63
N LYS A 41 -7.23 4.19 8.82
CA LYS A 41 -8.41 3.32 9.04
C LYS A 41 -9.76 4.01 8.80
N THR A 42 -9.79 5.34 8.84
CA THR A 42 -11.00 6.16 8.68
C THR A 42 -11.23 6.58 7.23
N LEU A 43 -10.33 6.24 6.31
CA LEU A 43 -10.49 6.58 4.90
C LEU A 43 -11.52 5.65 4.26
N GLU A 44 -12.46 6.25 3.52
CA GLU A 44 -13.47 5.50 2.74
C GLU A 44 -12.83 4.50 1.78
N CYS A 45 -11.66 4.83 1.24
CA CYS A 45 -10.91 3.94 0.38
C CYS A 45 -10.54 2.60 1.05
N VAL A 46 -10.19 2.61 2.35
CA VAL A 46 -9.87 1.38 3.09
C VAL A 46 -11.14 0.55 3.30
N SER A 47 -12.26 1.20 3.62
CA SER A 47 -13.57 0.53 3.75
C SER A 47 -14.00 -0.11 2.42
N LEU A 48 -13.85 0.61 1.31
CA LEU A 48 -14.15 0.13 -0.03
C LEU A 48 -13.24 -1.05 -0.41
N MET A 49 -11.95 -0.97 -0.11
CA MET A 49 -11.03 -2.09 -0.34
C MET A 49 -11.44 -3.35 0.43
N CYS A 50 -11.73 -3.23 1.72
CA CYS A 50 -12.20 -4.35 2.53
C CYS A 50 -13.53 -4.94 2.00
N SER A 51 -14.42 -4.11 1.49
CA SER A 51 -15.69 -4.55 0.88
C SER A 51 -15.44 -5.29 -0.44
N VAL A 52 -14.53 -4.79 -1.28
CA VAL A 52 -14.21 -5.40 -2.58
C VAL A 52 -13.46 -6.73 -2.40
N THR A 53 -12.55 -6.83 -1.44
CA THR A 53 -11.78 -8.06 -1.18
C THR A 53 -12.50 -9.07 -0.30
N GLY A 54 -13.48 -8.64 0.49
CA GLY A 54 -14.27 -9.47 1.40
C GLY A 54 -15.54 -10.09 0.81
N ASN A 55 -15.92 -9.71 -0.41
CA ASN A 55 -17.08 -10.29 -1.12
C ASN A 55 -16.84 -11.73 -1.61
N ASP A 56 -15.59 -12.17 -1.67
CA ASP A 56 -15.30 -13.60 -1.85
C ASP A 56 -15.66 -14.31 -0.55
N ALA A 57 -16.46 -15.37 -0.60
CA ALA A 57 -17.02 -16.14 0.53
C ALA A 57 -16.00 -16.79 1.50
N MET A 58 -14.76 -16.29 1.54
CA MET A 58 -13.68 -16.71 2.42
C MET A 58 -13.70 -15.92 3.73
N THR A 59 -14.11 -16.60 4.79
CA THR A 59 -13.96 -16.16 6.19
C THR A 59 -12.50 -15.79 6.46
N GLY A 60 -12.23 -14.53 6.84
CA GLY A 60 -10.89 -14.02 7.15
C GLY A 60 -10.31 -13.01 6.15
N ALA A 61 -10.92 -12.86 4.97
CA ALA A 61 -10.42 -11.99 3.90
C ALA A 61 -10.28 -10.51 4.30
N VAL A 62 -11.17 -10.00 5.16
CA VAL A 62 -11.13 -8.60 5.64
C VAL A 62 -9.92 -8.34 6.54
N ALA A 63 -9.68 -9.21 7.53
CA ALA A 63 -8.53 -9.06 8.44
C ALA A 63 -7.19 -9.16 7.68
N ASP A 64 -7.11 -10.07 6.70
CA ASP A 64 -5.93 -10.21 5.85
C ASP A 64 -5.73 -8.99 4.95
N THR A 65 -6.82 -8.40 4.45
CA THR A 65 -6.81 -7.15 3.68
C THR A 65 -6.27 -6.01 4.53
N GLU A 66 -6.81 -5.81 5.73
CA GLU A 66 -6.32 -4.78 6.65
C GLU A 66 -4.84 -4.97 6.98
N LYS A 67 -4.44 -6.20 7.28
CA LYS A 67 -3.04 -6.54 7.57
C LYS A 67 -2.15 -6.20 6.39
N ALA A 68 -2.55 -6.57 5.18
CA ALA A 68 -1.81 -6.27 3.95
C ALA A 68 -1.69 -4.76 3.71
N ILE A 69 -2.76 -4.00 3.90
CA ILE A 69 -2.76 -2.54 3.80
C ILE A 69 -1.81 -1.92 4.83
N ARG A 70 -1.90 -2.32 6.11
CA ARG A 70 -1.03 -1.83 7.19
C ARG A 70 0.44 -2.08 6.88
N THR A 71 0.77 -3.31 6.49
CA THR A 71 2.14 -3.68 6.11
C THR A 71 2.61 -2.85 4.92
N TRP A 72 1.79 -2.70 3.88
CA TRP A 72 2.17 -1.93 2.69
C TRP A 72 2.44 -0.46 3.04
N VAL A 73 1.60 0.18 3.85
CA VAL A 73 1.84 1.57 4.29
C VAL A 73 3.06 1.69 5.19
N ARG A 74 3.29 0.72 6.10
CA ARG A 74 4.48 0.70 6.96
C ARG A 74 5.79 0.74 6.17
N HIS A 75 5.86 -0.02 5.08
CA HIS A 75 7.04 -0.06 4.21
C HIS A 75 7.11 1.09 3.19
N ALA A 76 6.21 2.08 3.24
CA ALA A 76 6.23 3.19 2.28
C ALA A 76 7.54 3.97 2.33
N GLN A 77 8.04 4.30 3.53
CA GLN A 77 9.31 5.03 3.69
C GLN A 77 10.49 4.25 3.12
N GLU A 78 10.58 2.95 3.42
CA GLU A 78 11.63 2.07 2.86
C GLU A 78 11.56 2.03 1.31
N ARG A 79 10.35 2.05 0.72
CA ARG A 79 10.18 2.10 -0.73
C ARG A 79 10.63 3.44 -1.33
N ILE A 80 10.33 4.56 -0.68
CA ILE A 80 10.79 5.90 -1.10
C ILE A 80 12.32 5.94 -1.08
N GLU A 81 12.94 5.51 0.01
CA GLU A 81 14.39 5.49 0.15
C GLU A 81 15.06 4.57 -0.89
N LYS A 82 14.47 3.40 -1.14
CA LYS A 82 14.98 2.47 -2.17
C LYS A 82 14.92 3.10 -3.56
N LYS A 83 13.83 3.81 -3.89
CA LYS A 83 13.71 4.54 -5.17
C LYS A 83 14.75 5.63 -5.31
N LYS A 84 15.00 6.42 -4.25
CA LYS A 84 16.05 7.45 -4.24
C LYS A 84 17.44 6.86 -4.50
N ARG A 85 17.82 5.80 -3.78
CA ARG A 85 19.10 5.10 -3.97
C ARG A 85 19.27 4.54 -5.40
N SER A 86 18.20 3.99 -5.98
CA SER A 86 18.24 3.50 -7.37
C SER A 86 18.42 4.63 -8.40
N GLN A 87 17.89 5.82 -8.12
CA GLN A 87 18.07 6.99 -8.99
C GLN A 87 19.48 7.56 -8.90
N GLU A 88 20.06 7.64 -7.69
CA GLU A 88 21.44 8.10 -7.47
C GLU A 88 22.49 7.19 -8.14
N CYS A 89 22.25 5.87 -8.18
CA CYS A 89 23.14 4.93 -8.87
C CYS A 89 23.14 5.09 -10.39
N HIS A 90 22.03 5.55 -11.00
CA HIS A 90 21.93 5.76 -12.46
C HIS A 90 22.68 7.02 -12.93
N THR A 91 22.86 8.01 -12.06
CA THR A 91 23.54 9.27 -12.41
C THR A 91 25.07 9.20 -12.29
N CYS A 92 25.64 8.08 -11.82
CA CYS A 92 27.09 7.89 -11.70
C CYS A 92 27.75 7.27 -12.94
N SER A 93 27.04 7.08 -14.06
CA SER A 93 27.57 6.49 -15.31
C SER A 93 27.59 7.48 -16.48
N ALA A 94 28.10 8.70 -16.26
CA ALA A 94 28.54 9.56 -17.35
C ALA A 94 30.01 9.96 -17.12
N PRO A 95 30.99 9.22 -17.66
CA PRO A 95 32.30 9.79 -17.96
C PRO A 95 32.19 10.67 -19.22
N GLU A 96 33.04 11.69 -19.24
CA GLU A 96 33.17 12.83 -20.18
C GLU A 96 33.08 12.52 -21.67
#